data_AF-A2DV56-F1
#
_entry.id   AF-A2DV56-F1
#
_cell.length_a   1.000
_cell.length_b   1.000
_cell.length_c   1.000
_cell.angle_alpha   90.00
_cell.angle_beta   90.00
_cell.angle_gamma   90.00
#
_symmetry.space_group_name_H-M   'P 1'
#
loop_
_entity.id
_entity.type
_entity.pdbx_description
1 polymer ?
#
loop_
_entity_poly.entity_id
_entity_poly.type
_entity_poly.pdbx_seq_one_letter_code
_entity_poly.pdbx_strand_id
1 'polypeptide(L)'
;MENPESVCLNVAEKILLALDDKTIFKRYLSEKNQLSTDKTRTKTQISISSFTKSISNDMPTSNKENNQLYLAIIQEIENLQNQILPSTPVTHHNDLDDALKSLLSVIDTQFTSHQFLKHKLMCENVKLKQAISNIKEVSLNDIQENRKKRIENDENWAERKARILELEKAAQLEKKKLSKQIEKLKIDNKELQTQIEQTETQYKNRQALINDASAEIESLDETISTLKEQATQFQYELELTNKANQNLDSIQKFRISNGGGLKNEKERLIQELDELKRRNNMLMAELPKTYK
;
A
#
# COMPACT_ATOMS: atom_id res chain seq x y z
N MET A 1 -8.15 -18.35 -65.11
CA MET A 1 -8.55 -18.80 -63.75
C MET A 1 -7.28 -19.26 -63.05
N GLU A 2 -6.91 -18.60 -61.95
CA GLU A 2 -5.71 -18.97 -61.18
C GLU A 2 -5.86 -20.38 -60.59
N ASN A 3 -4.78 -21.16 -60.59
CA ASN A 3 -4.79 -22.51 -60.01
C ASN A 3 -5.12 -22.39 -58.51
N PRO A 4 -6.17 -23.06 -57.98
CA PRO A 4 -6.57 -22.97 -56.57
C PRO A 4 -5.42 -23.29 -55.60
N GLU A 5 -4.49 -24.17 -55.98
CA GLU A 5 -3.30 -24.45 -55.17
C GLU A 5 -2.37 -23.24 -55.05
N SER A 6 -2.22 -22.46 -56.13
CA SER A 6 -1.40 -21.25 -56.14
C SER A 6 -1.98 -20.18 -55.22
N VAL A 7 -3.31 -20.09 -55.14
CA VAL A 7 -4.00 -19.14 -54.26
C VAL A 7 -3.82 -19.55 -52.80
N CYS A 8 -3.98 -20.84 -52.48
CA CYS A 8 -3.76 -21.37 -51.13
C CYS A 8 -2.32 -21.18 -50.64
N LEU A 9 -1.33 -21.41 -51.51
CA LEU A 9 0.08 -21.20 -51.18
C LEU A 9 0.40 -19.72 -50.89
N ASN A 10 -0.15 -18.80 -51.69
CA ASN A 10 0.01 -17.36 -51.47
C ASN A 10 -0.61 -16.88 -50.14
N VAL A 11 -1.77 -17.42 -49.75
CA VAL A 11 -2.40 -17.09 -48.47
C VAL A 11 -1.58 -17.63 -47.30
N ALA A 12 -1.07 -18.86 -47.42
CA ALA A 12 -0.19 -19.45 -46.42
C ALA A 12 1.09 -18.63 -46.20
N GLU A 13 1.71 -18.11 -47.27
CA GLU A 13 2.89 -17.24 -47.15
C GLU A 13 2.60 -15.94 -46.40
N LYS A 14 1.46 -15.30 -46.67
CA LYS A 14 1.07 -14.06 -45.98
C LYS A 14 0.81 -14.27 -44.49
N ILE A 15 0.19 -15.39 -44.13
CA ILE A 15 -0.04 -15.75 -42.72
C ILE A 15 1.29 -16.02 -42.02
N LEU A 16 2.18 -16.79 -42.66
CA LEU A 16 3.48 -17.14 -42.08
C LEU A 16 4.41 -15.94 -41.93
N LEU A 17 4.39 -14.98 -42.86
CA LEU A 17 5.13 -13.73 -42.74
C LEU A 17 4.61 -12.84 -41.59
N ALA A 18 3.30 -12.84 -41.32
CA ALA A 18 2.71 -12.08 -40.22
C ALA A 18 3.03 -12.68 -38.82
N LEU A 19 3.42 -13.96 -38.77
CA LEU A 19 3.78 -14.65 -37.54
C LEU A 19 5.25 -14.44 -37.11
N ASP A 20 6.11 -13.93 -38.00
CA ASP A 20 7.54 -13.61 -37.78
C ASP A 20 8.39 -14.77 -37.18
N ASP A 21 7.97 -16.02 -37.37
CA ASP A 21 8.71 -17.21 -36.94
C ASP A 21 9.56 -17.78 -38.10
N LYS A 22 10.86 -17.52 -38.05
CA LYS A 22 11.85 -17.95 -39.06
C LYS A 22 11.96 -19.48 -39.20
N THR A 23 11.63 -20.24 -38.16
CA THR A 23 11.76 -21.72 -38.16
C THR A 23 10.60 -22.35 -38.91
N ILE A 24 9.39 -21.85 -38.67
CA ILE A 24 8.17 -22.32 -39.32
C ILE A 24 8.20 -21.95 -40.81
N PHE A 25 8.65 -20.74 -41.15
CA PHE A 25 8.78 -20.31 -42.54
C PHE A 25 9.77 -21.17 -43.36
N LYS A 26 10.89 -21.60 -42.74
CA LYS A 26 11.85 -22.52 -43.40
C LYS A 26 11.26 -23.90 -43.68
N ARG A 27 10.47 -24.47 -42.75
CA ARG A 27 9.79 -25.76 -42.98
C ARG A 27 8.80 -25.67 -44.14
N TYR A 28 7.99 -24.60 -44.16
CA TYR A 28 7.05 -24.34 -45.24
C TYR A 28 7.72 -24.29 -46.62
N LEU A 29 8.86 -23.59 -46.75
CA LEU A 29 9.60 -23.52 -48.02
C LEU A 29 10.08 -24.90 -48.49
N SER A 30 10.52 -25.76 -47.55
CA SER A 30 10.99 -27.11 -47.88
C SER A 30 9.87 -28.00 -48.42
N GLU A 31 8.68 -27.95 -47.81
CA GLU A 31 7.52 -28.75 -48.24
C GLU A 31 6.94 -28.24 -49.58
N LYS A 32 6.90 -26.92 -49.79
CA LYS A 32 6.46 -26.31 -51.06
C LYS A 32 7.29 -26.79 -52.26
N ASN A 33 8.60 -26.94 -52.05
CA ASN A 33 9.52 -27.41 -53.08
C ASN A 33 9.31 -28.91 -53.39
N GLN A 34 9.03 -29.74 -52.38
CA GLN A 34 8.73 -31.17 -52.57
C GLN A 34 7.42 -31.39 -53.36
N LEU A 35 6.37 -30.63 -53.03
CA LEU A 35 5.08 -30.67 -53.74
C LEU A 35 5.20 -30.30 -55.23
N SER A 36 6.16 -29.45 -55.57
CA SER A 36 6.42 -29.07 -56.97
C SER A 36 7.15 -30.15 -57.75
N THR A 37 7.94 -31.00 -57.08
CA THR A 37 8.70 -32.11 -57.71
C THR A 37 7.88 -33.39 -57.92
N ASP A 38 6.81 -33.63 -57.14
CA ASP A 38 6.02 -34.86 -57.27
C ASP A 38 5.04 -34.87 -58.45
N LYS A 39 4.71 -33.70 -59.04
CA LYS A 39 3.82 -33.59 -60.20
C LYS A 39 4.36 -34.23 -61.48
N THR A 40 5.66 -34.50 -61.56
CA THR A 40 6.26 -35.17 -62.73
C THR A 40 6.14 -36.69 -62.71
N ARG A 41 5.66 -37.32 -61.62
CA ARG A 41 5.73 -38.79 -61.45
C ARG A 41 4.41 -39.54 -61.66
N THR A 42 3.28 -38.86 -61.82
CA THR A 42 1.93 -39.49 -61.85
C THR A 42 1.27 -39.60 -63.23
N LYS A 43 2.01 -39.44 -64.34
CA LYS A 43 1.53 -39.85 -65.67
C LYS A 43 2.00 -41.26 -66.02
N THR A 44 1.46 -42.27 -65.34
CA THR A 44 1.52 -43.66 -65.81
C THR A 44 0.42 -43.84 -66.86
N GLN A 45 0.78 -43.57 -68.12
CA GLN A 45 -0.09 -43.71 -69.27
C GLN A 45 -0.36 -45.20 -69.53
N ILE A 46 -1.59 -45.64 -69.30
CA ILE A 46 -2.10 -46.96 -69.66
C ILE A 46 -1.89 -47.15 -71.17
N SER A 47 -0.95 -48.01 -71.56
CA SER A 47 -0.68 -48.34 -72.95
C SER A 47 -1.58 -49.50 -73.39
N ILE A 48 -2.67 -49.16 -74.08
CA ILE A 48 -3.56 -50.10 -74.80
C ILE A 48 -2.87 -50.65 -76.08
N SER A 49 -1.65 -50.19 -76.39
CA SER A 49 -0.90 -50.51 -77.62
C SER A 49 -0.26 -51.91 -77.66
N SER A 50 -0.33 -52.70 -76.59
CA SER A 50 0.20 -54.08 -76.58
C SER A 50 -0.78 -55.13 -77.12
N PHE A 51 -2.05 -54.79 -77.35
CA PHE A 51 -3.08 -55.78 -77.73
C PHE A 51 -3.17 -56.08 -79.23
N THR A 52 -2.77 -55.16 -80.12
CA THR A 52 -2.94 -55.36 -81.58
C THR A 52 -1.79 -56.11 -82.25
N LYS A 53 -0.68 -56.35 -81.54
CA LYS A 53 0.51 -57.00 -82.12
C LYS A 53 0.52 -58.53 -82.02
N SER A 54 -0.39 -59.13 -81.26
CA SER A 54 -0.40 -60.57 -80.99
C SER A 54 -1.48 -61.34 -81.75
N ILE A 55 -2.31 -60.67 -82.56
CA ILE A 55 -3.45 -61.29 -83.29
C ILE A 55 -3.20 -61.34 -84.82
N SER A 56 -2.05 -60.86 -85.32
CA SER A 56 -1.68 -60.98 -86.74
C SER A 56 -0.38 -61.76 -86.89
N ASN A 57 -0.47 -63.08 -86.90
CA ASN A 57 0.08 -63.94 -87.96
C ASN A 57 -0.22 -65.43 -87.66
N ASP A 58 -0.72 -66.10 -88.71
CA ASP A 58 -0.88 -67.55 -88.91
C ASP A 58 -2.16 -68.26 -88.40
N MET A 59 -3.04 -68.57 -89.37
CA MET A 59 -4.13 -69.58 -89.35
C MET A 59 -3.56 -70.99 -89.75
N PRO A 60 -4.23 -72.17 -89.59
CA PRO A 60 -5.66 -72.44 -89.30
C PRO A 60 -5.98 -73.60 -88.29
N THR A 61 -7.19 -73.66 -87.68
CA THR A 61 -8.12 -74.84 -87.58
C THR A 61 -9.35 -74.56 -86.68
N SER A 62 -10.55 -74.64 -87.27
CA SER A 62 -11.80 -74.01 -86.82
C SER A 62 -12.56 -74.64 -85.63
N ASN A 63 -11.89 -75.29 -84.69
CA ASN A 63 -12.50 -75.69 -83.40
C ASN A 63 -11.56 -75.50 -82.19
N LYS A 64 -10.28 -75.20 -82.43
CA LYS A 64 -9.31 -74.80 -81.39
C LYS A 64 -9.26 -73.29 -81.20
N GLU A 65 -9.54 -72.51 -82.25
CA GLU A 65 -9.56 -71.04 -82.23
C GLU A 65 -10.61 -70.47 -81.26
N ASN A 66 -11.82 -71.04 -81.25
CA ASN A 66 -12.85 -70.63 -80.28
C ASN A 66 -12.38 -70.91 -78.84
N ASN A 67 -11.82 -72.10 -78.57
CA ASN A 67 -11.33 -72.45 -77.23
C ASN A 67 -10.17 -71.57 -76.76
N GLN A 68 -9.25 -71.19 -77.66
CA GLN A 68 -8.15 -70.27 -77.32
C GLN A 68 -8.65 -68.84 -77.05
N LEU A 69 -9.61 -68.36 -77.83
CA LEU A 69 -10.24 -67.06 -77.59
C LEU A 69 -11.01 -67.05 -76.26
N TYR A 70 -11.76 -68.12 -75.95
CA TYR A 70 -12.46 -68.27 -74.66
C TYR A 70 -11.49 -68.23 -73.48
N LEU A 71 -10.37 -68.96 -73.53
CA LEU A 71 -9.35 -68.95 -72.49
C LEU A 71 -8.68 -67.57 -72.33
N ALA A 72 -8.42 -66.86 -73.43
CA ALA A 72 -7.85 -65.52 -73.39
C ALA A 72 -8.82 -64.50 -72.75
N ILE A 73 -10.12 -64.62 -73.03
CA ILE A 73 -11.15 -63.77 -72.42
C ILE A 73 -11.26 -64.05 -70.92
N ILE A 74 -11.25 -65.32 -70.50
CA ILE A 74 -11.29 -65.69 -69.08
C ILE A 74 -10.06 -65.15 -68.34
N GLN A 75 -8.87 -65.28 -68.93
CA GLN A 75 -7.64 -64.75 -68.35
C GLN A 75 -7.68 -63.22 -68.19
N GLU A 76 -8.28 -62.51 -69.13
CA GLU A 76 -8.44 -61.05 -69.02
C GLU A 76 -9.47 -60.67 -67.97
N ILE A 77 -10.55 -61.45 -67.81
CA ILE A 77 -11.50 -61.28 -66.72
C ILE A 77 -10.82 -61.46 -65.36
N GLU A 78 -9.97 -62.48 -65.21
CA GLU A 78 -9.16 -62.70 -64.00
C GLU A 78 -8.18 -61.54 -63.75
N ASN A 79 -7.55 -61.00 -64.80
CA ASN A 79 -6.70 -59.81 -64.70
C ASN A 79 -7.50 -58.59 -64.21
N LEU A 80 -8.71 -58.36 -64.75
CA LEU A 80 -9.57 -57.25 -64.35
C LEU A 80 -10.05 -57.40 -62.89
N GLN A 81 -10.40 -58.61 -62.46
CA GLN A 81 -10.74 -58.88 -61.05
C GLN A 81 -9.59 -58.49 -60.12
N ASN A 82 -8.36 -58.90 -60.45
CA ASN A 82 -7.16 -58.56 -59.68
C ASN A 82 -6.85 -57.05 -59.71
N GLN A 83 -7.20 -56.33 -60.78
CA GLN A 83 -7.04 -54.88 -60.81
C GLN A 83 -8.07 -54.16 -59.91
N ILE A 84 -9.29 -54.68 -59.82
CA ILE A 84 -10.37 -54.12 -59.00
C ILE A 84 -10.15 -54.44 -57.52
N LEU A 85 -9.72 -55.66 -57.21
CA LEU A 85 -9.38 -56.14 -55.86
C LEU A 85 -7.99 -56.81 -55.87
N PRO A 86 -6.90 -56.03 -55.69
CA PRO A 86 -5.52 -56.54 -55.77
C PRO A 86 -5.13 -57.59 -54.73
N SER A 87 -5.96 -57.77 -53.70
CA SER A 87 -5.67 -58.61 -52.54
C SER A 87 -6.49 -59.90 -52.49
N THR A 88 -7.35 -60.17 -53.48
CA THR A 88 -8.11 -61.43 -53.54
C THR A 88 -7.32 -62.51 -54.26
N PRO A 89 -7.32 -63.77 -53.76
CA PRO A 89 -6.66 -64.87 -54.45
C PRO A 89 -7.29 -65.08 -55.84
N VAL A 90 -6.45 -65.24 -56.87
CA VAL A 90 -6.90 -65.46 -58.26
C VAL A 90 -7.67 -66.76 -58.33
N THR A 91 -8.97 -66.68 -58.61
CA THR A 91 -9.81 -67.84 -58.86
C THR A 91 -9.76 -68.16 -60.35
N HIS A 92 -9.25 -69.33 -60.71
CA HIS A 92 -9.24 -69.79 -62.09
C HIS A 92 -10.62 -70.32 -62.49
N HIS A 93 -11.17 -69.81 -63.59
CA HIS A 93 -12.48 -70.21 -64.07
C HIS A 93 -12.36 -71.11 -65.31
N ASN A 94 -13.08 -72.24 -65.32
CA ASN A 94 -13.10 -73.16 -66.47
C ASN A 94 -14.21 -72.82 -67.48
N ASP A 95 -15.12 -71.93 -67.10
CA ASP A 95 -16.26 -71.49 -67.91
C ASP A 95 -16.36 -69.96 -67.87
N LEU A 96 -16.76 -69.38 -69.00
CA LEU A 96 -16.88 -67.94 -69.18
C LEU A 96 -18.00 -67.34 -68.33
N ASP A 97 -19.13 -68.06 -68.20
CA ASP A 97 -20.27 -67.58 -67.40
C ASP A 97 -19.91 -67.47 -65.92
N ASP A 98 -19.13 -68.43 -65.40
CA ASP A 98 -18.59 -68.40 -64.04
C ASP A 98 -17.58 -67.26 -63.84
N ALA A 99 -16.69 -67.01 -64.82
CA ALA A 99 -15.75 -65.89 -64.79
C ALA A 99 -16.47 -64.54 -64.76
N LEU A 100 -17.50 -64.37 -65.59
CA LEU A 100 -18.31 -63.15 -65.66
C LEU A 100 -19.12 -62.93 -64.38
N LYS A 101 -19.75 -63.97 -63.82
CA LYS A 101 -20.45 -63.89 -62.53
C LYS A 101 -19.50 -63.51 -61.39
N SER A 102 -18.29 -64.08 -61.39
CA SER A 102 -17.25 -63.74 -60.42
C SER A 102 -16.82 -62.28 -60.55
N LEU A 103 -16.61 -61.77 -61.77
CA LEU A 103 -16.26 -60.36 -62.01
C LEU A 103 -17.38 -59.41 -61.58
N LEU A 104 -18.65 -59.74 -61.86
CA LEU A 104 -19.80 -58.96 -61.41
C LEU A 104 -19.85 -58.91 -59.87
N SER A 105 -19.61 -60.02 -59.18
CA SER A 105 -19.55 -60.07 -57.72
C SER A 105 -18.42 -59.19 -57.14
N VAL A 106 -17.25 -59.20 -57.78
CA VAL A 106 -16.11 -58.34 -57.42
C VAL A 106 -16.46 -56.85 -57.60
N ILE A 107 -17.08 -56.50 -58.72
CA ILE A 107 -17.54 -55.14 -59.01
C ILE A 107 -18.59 -54.69 -57.98
N ASP A 108 -19.58 -55.54 -57.67
CA ASP A 108 -20.64 -55.22 -56.71
C ASP A 108 -20.09 -55.05 -55.28
N THR A 109 -19.13 -55.89 -54.90
CA THR A 109 -18.43 -55.78 -53.61
C THR A 109 -17.67 -54.45 -53.53
N GLN A 110 -16.91 -54.11 -54.58
CA GLN A 110 -16.17 -52.85 -54.63
C GLN A 110 -17.11 -51.63 -54.62
N PHE A 111 -18.20 -51.70 -55.38
CA PHE A 111 -19.22 -50.66 -55.39
C PHE A 111 -19.84 -50.46 -54.01
N THR A 112 -20.21 -51.54 -53.32
CA THR A 112 -20.77 -51.50 -51.96
C THR A 112 -19.77 -50.91 -50.96
N SER A 113 -18.50 -51.33 -51.03
CA SER A 113 -17.42 -50.78 -50.20
C SER A 113 -17.24 -49.27 -50.43
N HIS A 114 -17.25 -48.82 -51.69
CA HIS A 114 -17.18 -47.41 -52.05
C HIS A 114 -18.39 -46.61 -51.54
N GLN A 115 -19.61 -47.15 -51.63
CA GLN A 115 -20.80 -46.50 -51.09
C GLN A 115 -20.75 -46.39 -49.57
N PHE A 116 -20.29 -47.44 -48.87
CA PHE A 116 -20.08 -47.41 -47.43
C PHE A 116 -19.06 -46.34 -47.04
N LEU A 117 -17.91 -46.30 -47.73
CA LEU A 117 -16.87 -45.29 -47.48
C LEU A 117 -17.38 -43.87 -47.74
N LYS A 118 -18.11 -43.67 -48.84
CA LYS A 118 -18.75 -42.39 -49.17
C LYS A 118 -19.72 -41.95 -48.07
N HIS A 119 -20.57 -42.85 -47.58
CA HIS A 119 -21.50 -42.56 -46.49
C HIS A 119 -20.77 -42.23 -45.19
N LYS A 120 -19.73 -43.00 -44.84
CA LYS A 120 -18.90 -42.75 -43.65
C LYS A 120 -18.23 -41.38 -43.71
N LEU A 121 -17.59 -41.05 -44.84
CA LEU A 121 -16.95 -39.75 -45.06
C LEU A 121 -17.96 -38.60 -45.02
N MET A 122 -19.16 -38.78 -45.57
CA MET A 122 -20.23 -37.79 -45.49
C MET A 122 -20.64 -37.53 -44.04
N CYS A 123 -20.89 -38.58 -43.26
CA CYS A 123 -21.25 -38.47 -41.84
C CYS A 123 -20.15 -37.82 -41.01
N GLU A 124 -18.88 -38.17 -41.26
CA GLU A 124 -17.73 -37.57 -40.57
C GLU A 124 -17.55 -36.09 -40.94
N ASN A 125 -17.76 -35.72 -42.21
CA ASN A 125 -17.72 -34.33 -42.65
C ASN A 125 -18.79 -33.47 -41.95
N VAL A 126 -20.00 -34.00 -41.77
CA VAL A 126 -21.07 -33.32 -41.01
C VAL A 126 -20.65 -33.12 -39.55
N LYS A 127 -20.11 -34.15 -38.90
CA LYS A 127 -19.61 -34.04 -37.52
C LYS A 127 -18.49 -33.00 -37.38
N LEU A 128 -17.54 -32.99 -38.32
CA LEU A 128 -16.44 -32.02 -38.34
C LEU A 128 -16.95 -30.58 -38.54
N LYS A 129 -17.90 -30.37 -39.46
CA LYS A 129 -18.54 -29.06 -39.65
C LYS A 129 -19.22 -28.57 -38.39
N GLN A 130 -19.94 -29.46 -37.70
CA GLN A 130 -20.60 -29.13 -36.44
C GLN A 130 -19.57 -28.80 -35.34
N ALA A 131 -18.52 -29.60 -35.20
CA ALA A 131 -17.46 -29.34 -34.22
C ALA A 131 -16.76 -27.99 -34.48
N ILE A 132 -16.44 -27.67 -35.74
CA ILE A 132 -15.86 -26.38 -36.12
C ILE A 132 -16.80 -25.23 -35.77
N SER A 133 -18.09 -25.37 -36.06
CA SER A 133 -19.09 -24.35 -35.72
C SER A 133 -19.17 -24.12 -34.20
N ASN A 134 -19.21 -25.20 -33.42
CA ASN A 134 -19.26 -25.13 -31.96
C ASN A 134 -18.00 -24.47 -31.38
N ILE A 135 -16.81 -24.86 -31.85
CA ILE A 135 -15.54 -24.27 -31.40
C ILE A 135 -15.51 -22.77 -31.71
N LYS A 136 -15.98 -22.37 -32.90
CA LYS A 136 -16.05 -20.97 -33.30
C LYS A 136 -16.97 -20.16 -32.40
N GLU A 137 -18.15 -20.69 -32.08
CA GLU A 137 -19.13 -20.02 -31.22
C GLU A 137 -18.62 -19.88 -29.78
N VAL A 138 -18.12 -20.96 -29.18
CA VAL A 138 -17.54 -20.93 -27.83
C VAL A 138 -16.37 -19.94 -27.77
N SER A 139 -15.44 -20.01 -28.72
CA SER A 139 -14.28 -19.12 -28.76
C SER A 139 -14.69 -17.65 -28.93
N LEU A 140 -15.71 -17.37 -29.74
CA LEU A 140 -16.20 -16.00 -29.93
C LEU A 140 -16.83 -15.45 -28.63
N ASN A 141 -17.62 -16.27 -27.94
CA ASN A 141 -18.22 -15.90 -26.66
C ASN A 141 -17.15 -15.63 -25.60
N ASP A 142 -16.13 -16.51 -25.49
CA ASP A 142 -15.01 -16.32 -24.56
C ASP A 142 -14.22 -15.03 -24.85
N ILE A 143 -13.99 -14.72 -26.13
CA ILE A 143 -13.32 -13.47 -26.53
C ILE A 143 -14.16 -12.25 -26.14
N GLN A 144 -15.48 -12.29 -26.33
CA GLN A 144 -16.37 -11.20 -25.98
C GLN A 144 -16.45 -11.00 -24.46
N GLU A 145 -16.57 -12.08 -23.69
CA GLU A 145 -16.60 -12.03 -22.23
C GLU A 145 -15.28 -11.47 -21.68
N ASN A 146 -14.15 -11.94 -22.18
CA ASN A 146 -12.84 -11.43 -21.80
C ASN A 146 -12.66 -9.96 -22.17
N ARG A 147 -13.16 -9.53 -23.34
CA ARG A 147 -13.15 -8.11 -23.73
C ARG A 147 -13.97 -7.26 -22.78
N LYS A 148 -15.17 -7.71 -22.39
CA LYS A 148 -16.03 -7.02 -21.42
C LYS A 148 -15.33 -6.88 -20.06
N LYS A 149 -14.77 -7.98 -19.52
CA LYS A 149 -14.01 -7.97 -18.26
C LYS A 149 -12.83 -7.00 -18.28
N ARG A 150 -12.11 -6.92 -19.41
CA ARG A 150 -10.99 -5.97 -19.57
C ARG A 150 -11.46 -4.51 -19.51
N ILE A 151 -12.54 -4.17 -20.21
CA ILE A 151 -13.10 -2.81 -20.20
C ILE A 151 -13.56 -2.44 -18.78
N GLU A 152 -14.32 -3.32 -18.11
CA GLU A 152 -14.76 -3.10 -16.72
C GLU A 152 -13.57 -2.92 -15.76
N ASN A 153 -12.50 -3.71 -15.92
CA ASN A 153 -11.28 -3.54 -15.13
C ASN A 153 -10.55 -2.22 -15.42
N ASP A 154 -10.49 -1.79 -16.67
CA ASP A 154 -9.85 -0.53 -17.06
C ASP A 154 -10.64 0.68 -16.51
N GLU A 155 -11.98 0.63 -16.53
CA GLU A 155 -12.85 1.63 -15.91
C GLU A 155 -12.67 1.68 -14.38
N ASN A 156 -12.69 0.52 -13.72
CA ASN A 156 -12.42 0.41 -12.29
C ASN A 156 -11.02 0.94 -11.93
N TRP A 157 -10.03 0.70 -12.78
CA TRP A 157 -8.68 1.23 -12.58
C TRP A 157 -8.63 2.75 -12.71
N ALA A 158 -9.33 3.32 -13.70
CA ALA A 158 -9.44 4.76 -13.87
C ALA A 158 -10.14 5.43 -12.68
N GLU A 159 -11.23 4.85 -12.19
CA GLU A 159 -11.94 5.34 -11.00
C GLU A 159 -11.05 5.26 -9.75
N ARG A 160 -10.37 4.13 -9.53
CA ARG A 160 -9.43 3.96 -8.41
C ARG A 160 -8.31 4.98 -8.47
N LYS A 161 -7.76 5.26 -9.65
CA LYS A 161 -6.71 6.26 -9.85
C LYS A 161 -7.23 7.67 -9.56
N ALA A 162 -8.43 8.02 -10.01
CA ALA A 162 -9.05 9.30 -9.71
C ALA A 162 -9.27 9.49 -8.19
N ARG A 163 -9.77 8.46 -7.50
CA ARG A 163 -9.95 8.47 -6.05
C ARG A 163 -8.64 8.62 -5.28
N ILE A 164 -7.57 7.96 -5.71
CA ILE A 164 -6.24 8.12 -5.10
C ILE A 164 -5.76 9.57 -5.25
N LEU A 165 -5.89 10.16 -6.44
CA LEU A 165 -5.49 11.55 -6.68
C LEU A 165 -6.28 12.54 -5.82
N GLU A 166 -7.57 12.30 -5.62
CA GLU A 166 -8.41 13.13 -4.75
C GLU A 166 -8.00 13.01 -3.28
N LEU A 167 -7.75 11.79 -2.79
CA LEU A 167 -7.25 11.54 -1.44
C LEU A 167 -5.88 12.21 -1.20
N GLU A 168 -4.97 12.15 -2.17
CA GLU A 168 -3.67 12.82 -2.08
C GLU A 168 -3.82 14.35 -1.98
N LYS A 169 -4.71 14.95 -2.78
CA LYS A 169 -5.01 16.38 -2.71
C LYS A 169 -5.61 16.77 -1.34
N ALA A 170 -6.56 15.97 -0.83
CA ALA A 170 -7.16 16.20 0.47
C ALA A 170 -6.12 16.11 1.60
N ALA A 171 -5.29 15.06 1.60
CA ALA A 171 -4.21 14.88 2.57
C ALA A 171 -3.18 16.02 2.53
N GLN A 172 -2.82 16.51 1.33
CA GLN A 172 -1.93 17.66 1.19
C GLN A 172 -2.55 18.95 1.74
N LEU A 173 -3.84 19.17 1.52
CA LEU A 173 -4.55 20.34 2.04
C LEU A 173 -4.62 20.30 3.57
N GLU A 174 -4.96 19.14 4.14
CA GLU A 174 -5.01 18.93 5.58
C GLU A 174 -3.62 19.13 6.21
N LYS A 175 -2.57 18.55 5.62
CA LYS A 175 -1.18 18.76 6.04
C LYS A 175 -0.80 20.24 6.07
N LYS A 176 -1.18 21.01 5.04
CA LYS A 176 -0.93 22.47 5.01
C LYS A 176 -1.69 23.20 6.11
N LYS A 177 -2.95 22.84 6.37
CA LYS A 177 -3.77 23.42 7.44
C LYS A 177 -3.17 23.14 8.82
N LEU A 178 -2.80 21.89 9.08
CA LEU A 178 -2.16 21.48 10.33
C LEU A 178 -0.80 22.17 10.52
N SER A 179 0.01 22.28 9.46
CA SER A 179 1.29 22.98 9.53
C SER A 179 1.14 24.45 9.91
N LYS A 180 0.13 25.15 9.35
CA LYS A 180 -0.16 26.54 9.73
C LYS A 180 -0.62 26.65 11.19
N GLN A 181 -1.44 25.69 11.65
CA GLN A 181 -1.91 25.66 13.03
C GLN A 181 -0.76 25.43 14.01
N ILE A 182 0.14 24.49 13.71
CA ILE A 182 1.35 24.23 14.50
C ILE A 182 2.22 25.49 14.60
N GLU A 183 2.42 26.19 13.48
CA GLU A 183 3.24 27.40 13.48
C GLU A 183 2.61 28.52 14.31
N LYS A 184 1.29 28.70 14.21
CA LYS A 184 0.56 29.63 15.07
C LYS A 184 0.74 29.26 16.55
N LEU A 185 0.54 28.00 16.92
CA LEU A 185 0.68 27.55 18.30
C LEU A 185 2.11 27.74 18.85
N LYS A 186 3.14 27.60 18.01
CA LYS A 186 4.53 27.89 18.40
C LYS A 186 4.73 29.37 18.73
N ILE A 187 4.16 30.26 17.91
CA ILE A 187 4.23 31.71 18.14
C ILE A 187 3.50 32.05 19.44
N ASP A 188 2.27 31.55 19.60
CA ASP A 188 1.44 31.78 20.80
C ASP A 188 2.18 31.28 22.08
N ASN A 189 2.81 30.10 22.03
CA ASN A 189 3.62 29.59 23.15
C ASN A 189 4.80 30.48 23.50
N LYS A 190 5.51 31.01 22.49
CA LYS A 190 6.65 31.89 22.72
C LYS A 190 6.22 33.20 23.38
N GLU A 191 5.08 33.74 22.96
CA GLU A 191 4.48 34.93 23.56
C GLU A 191 4.09 34.68 25.02
N LEU A 192 3.40 33.58 25.31
CA LEU A 192 3.05 33.18 26.68
C LEU A 192 4.30 33.02 27.55
N GLN A 193 5.36 32.41 27.03
CA GLN A 193 6.61 32.26 27.77
C GLN A 193 7.24 33.62 28.12
N THR A 194 7.22 34.56 27.18
CA THR A 194 7.69 35.94 27.42
C THR A 194 6.82 36.64 28.49
N GLN A 195 5.51 36.44 28.46
CA GLN A 195 4.60 36.99 29.48
C GLN A 195 4.86 36.42 30.88
N ILE A 196 5.18 35.12 30.97
CA ILE A 196 5.56 34.47 32.23
C ILE A 196 6.85 35.10 32.78
N GLU A 197 7.89 35.21 31.97
CA GLU A 197 9.17 35.81 32.37
C GLU A 197 9.02 37.27 32.87
N GLN A 198 8.18 38.05 32.20
CA GLN A 198 7.83 39.40 32.62
C GLN A 198 7.13 39.41 33.98
N THR A 199 6.16 38.51 34.18
CA THR A 199 5.40 38.39 35.43
C THR A 199 6.31 37.96 36.59
N GLU A 200 7.20 37.00 36.37
CA GLU A 200 8.19 36.58 37.36
C GLU A 200 9.12 37.72 37.77
N THR A 201 9.55 38.54 36.80
CA THR A 201 10.38 39.72 37.06
C THR A 201 9.61 40.75 37.90
N GLN A 202 8.36 41.03 37.55
CA GLN A 202 7.50 41.93 38.33
C GLN A 202 7.29 41.42 39.75
N TYR A 203 7.09 40.11 39.93
CA TYR A 203 6.94 39.48 41.24
C TYR A 203 8.20 39.67 42.09
N LYS A 204 9.39 39.39 41.55
CA LYS A 204 10.67 39.59 42.25
C LYS A 204 10.86 41.04 42.69
N ASN A 205 10.55 41.99 41.81
CA ASN A 205 10.64 43.41 42.13
C ASN A 205 9.67 43.81 43.26
N ARG A 206 8.43 43.32 43.22
CA ARG A 206 7.47 43.55 44.31
C ARG A 206 7.92 42.94 45.62
N GLN A 207 8.48 41.74 45.59
CA GLN A 207 9.01 41.09 46.79
C GLN A 207 10.16 41.88 47.41
N ALA A 208 11.07 42.43 46.59
CA ALA A 208 12.13 43.29 47.07
C ALA A 208 11.58 44.55 47.76
N LEU A 209 10.60 45.23 47.13
CA LEU A 209 9.93 46.39 47.73
C LEU A 209 9.24 46.07 49.06
N ILE A 210 8.63 44.89 49.19
CA ILE A 210 8.03 44.44 50.45
C ILE A 210 9.11 44.27 51.52
N ASN A 211 10.23 43.64 51.19
CA ASN A 211 11.33 43.44 52.13
C ASN A 211 11.92 44.77 52.60
N ASP A 212 12.12 45.72 51.68
CA ASP A 212 12.62 47.07 51.99
C ASP A 212 11.64 47.81 52.92
N ALA A 213 10.34 47.76 52.63
CA ALA A 213 9.31 48.35 53.48
C ALA A 213 9.23 47.69 54.87
N SER A 214 9.41 46.37 54.96
CA SER A 214 9.46 45.67 56.24
C SER A 214 10.66 46.11 57.09
N ALA A 215 11.84 46.26 56.48
CA ALA A 215 13.02 46.76 57.18
C ALA A 215 12.85 48.21 57.65
N GLU A 216 12.18 49.06 56.86
CA GLU A 216 11.85 50.43 57.25
C GLU A 216 10.89 50.47 58.45
N ILE A 217 9.87 49.60 58.46
CA ILE A 217 8.95 49.46 59.60
C ILE A 217 9.69 49.05 60.87
N GLU A 218 10.58 48.04 60.80
CA GLU A 218 11.39 47.61 61.95
C GLU A 218 12.24 48.76 62.51
N SER A 219 12.89 49.53 61.63
CA SER A 219 13.68 50.71 62.04
C SER A 219 12.83 51.81 62.71
N LEU A 220 11.62 52.04 62.21
CA LEU A 220 10.68 52.98 62.83
C LEU A 220 10.20 52.48 64.19
N ASP A 221 9.94 51.19 64.35
CA ASP A 221 9.55 50.59 65.64
C ASP A 221 10.66 50.69 66.70
N GLU A 222 11.92 50.51 66.31
CA GLU A 222 13.08 50.76 67.17
C GLU A 222 13.13 52.22 67.60
N THR A 223 12.97 53.15 66.65
CA THR A 223 12.96 54.59 66.91
C THR A 223 11.83 54.98 67.88
N ILE A 224 10.63 54.43 67.68
CA ILE A 224 9.48 54.64 68.58
C ILE A 224 9.79 54.12 69.98
N SER A 225 10.44 52.96 70.10
CA SER A 225 10.81 52.37 71.40
C SER A 225 11.80 53.26 72.14
N THR A 226 12.84 53.76 71.47
CA THR A 226 13.79 54.73 72.06
C THR A 226 13.09 56.02 72.48
N LEU A 227 12.21 56.57 71.65
CA LEU A 227 11.46 57.79 71.99
C LEU A 227 10.53 57.58 73.20
N LYS A 228 9.91 56.39 73.32
CA LYS A 228 9.10 56.05 74.50
C LYS A 228 9.94 56.01 75.77
N GLU A 229 11.13 55.42 75.74
CA GLU A 229 12.07 55.40 76.88
C GLU A 229 12.53 56.81 77.26
N GLN A 230 12.85 57.64 76.27
CA GLN A 230 13.20 59.04 76.53
C GLN A 230 12.04 59.82 77.15
N ALA A 231 10.81 59.59 76.67
CA ALA A 231 9.62 60.23 77.21
C ALA A 231 9.37 59.83 78.68
N THR A 232 9.53 58.56 79.04
CA THR A 232 9.39 58.12 80.44
C THR A 232 10.48 58.71 81.33
N GLN A 233 11.72 58.81 80.85
CA GLN A 233 12.80 59.48 81.57
C GLN A 233 12.50 60.96 81.81
N PHE A 234 12.10 61.70 80.78
CA PHE A 234 11.73 63.11 80.94
C PHE A 234 10.54 63.29 81.89
N GLN A 235 9.55 62.40 81.85
CA GLN A 235 8.42 62.44 82.77
C GLN A 235 8.87 62.28 84.23
N TYR A 236 9.82 61.39 84.50
CA TYR A 236 10.42 61.19 85.82
C TYR A 236 11.23 62.41 86.30
N GLU A 237 12.07 62.97 85.42
CA GLU A 237 12.85 64.18 85.72
C GLU A 237 11.95 65.39 86.02
N LEU A 238 10.84 65.52 85.29
CA LEU A 238 9.85 66.56 85.48
C LEU A 238 9.14 66.40 86.84
N GLU A 239 8.79 65.16 87.23
CA GLU A 239 8.22 64.87 88.55
C GLU A 239 9.20 65.21 89.69
N LEU A 240 10.47 64.83 89.56
CA LEU A 240 11.52 65.17 90.53
C LEU A 240 11.69 66.68 90.67
N THR A 241 11.73 67.40 89.55
CA THR A 241 11.87 68.86 89.53
C THR A 241 10.65 69.53 90.17
N ASN A 242 9.44 69.06 89.86
CA ASN A 242 8.22 69.55 90.50
C ASN A 242 8.21 69.33 92.01
N LYS A 243 8.62 68.14 92.49
CA LYS A 243 8.78 67.86 93.92
C LYS A 243 9.82 68.77 94.56
N ALA A 244 10.96 69.00 93.90
CA ALA A 244 11.99 69.90 94.38
C ALA A 244 11.46 71.34 94.51
N ASN A 245 10.71 71.83 93.52
CA ASN A 245 10.08 73.15 93.57
C ASN A 245 9.03 73.24 94.70
N GLN A 246 8.16 72.25 94.86
CA GLN A 246 7.20 72.19 95.97
C GLN A 246 7.88 72.21 97.35
N ASN A 247 9.00 71.49 97.49
CA ASN A 247 9.80 71.50 98.71
C ASN A 247 10.41 72.88 98.96
N LEU A 248 10.99 73.52 97.94
CA LEU A 248 11.52 74.88 98.03
C LEU A 248 10.45 75.90 98.43
N ASP A 249 9.28 75.85 97.81
CA ASP A 249 8.13 76.70 98.16
C ASP A 249 7.70 76.48 99.61
N SER A 250 7.65 75.22 100.06
CA SER A 250 7.32 74.88 101.45
C SER A 250 8.35 75.42 102.44
N ILE A 251 9.64 75.33 102.12
CA ILE A 251 10.73 75.91 102.90
C ILE A 251 10.61 77.44 102.96
N GLN A 252 10.34 78.10 101.82
CA GLN A 252 10.14 79.55 101.79
C GLN A 252 8.97 79.97 102.67
N LYS A 253 7.81 79.30 102.56
CA LYS A 253 6.64 79.55 103.42
C LYS A 253 6.94 79.35 104.90
N PHE A 254 7.64 78.28 105.27
CA PHE A 254 8.03 78.01 106.65
C PHE A 254 9.02 79.04 107.21
N ARG A 255 9.96 79.51 106.38
CA ARG A 255 10.93 80.56 106.76
C ARG A 255 10.25 81.90 107.07
N ILE A 256 9.14 82.19 106.39
CA ILE A 256 8.33 83.39 106.63
C ILE A 256 7.48 83.24 107.91
N SER A 257 7.03 82.03 108.26
CA SER A 257 6.16 81.80 109.42
C SER A 257 6.88 81.52 110.74
N ASN A 258 8.12 81.01 110.74
CA ASN A 258 8.88 80.70 111.96
C ASN A 258 10.39 80.94 111.77
N GLY A 259 10.87 82.08 112.25
CA GLY A 259 12.24 82.58 112.02
C GLY A 259 13.37 81.89 112.82
N GLY A 260 13.63 80.59 112.62
CA GLY A 260 14.91 80.04 113.12
C GLY A 260 15.20 78.53 113.13
N GLY A 261 14.26 77.62 112.87
CA GLY A 261 14.46 76.17 113.11
C GLY A 261 15.03 75.33 111.96
N LEU A 262 15.08 75.88 110.74
CA LEU A 262 15.30 75.11 109.51
C LEU A 262 16.68 74.47 109.36
N LYS A 263 17.70 75.08 109.97
CA LYS A 263 19.09 74.61 109.85
C LYS A 263 19.30 73.28 110.61
N ASN A 264 18.83 73.23 111.86
CA ASN A 264 19.01 72.05 112.71
C ASN A 264 18.20 70.84 112.20
N GLU A 265 16.99 71.08 111.67
CA GLU A 265 16.17 70.00 111.11
C GLU A 265 16.75 69.46 109.78
N LYS A 266 17.31 70.34 108.93
CA LYS A 266 18.06 69.92 107.75
C LYS A 266 19.26 69.05 108.13
N GLU A 267 20.03 69.46 109.13
CA GLU A 267 21.21 68.72 109.60
C GLU A 267 20.82 67.32 110.12
N ARG A 268 19.72 67.22 110.87
CA ARG A 268 19.18 65.96 111.38
C ARG A 268 18.73 65.03 110.24
N LEU A 269 17.95 65.54 109.29
CA LEU A 269 17.47 64.74 108.15
C LEU A 269 18.62 64.28 107.24
N ILE A 270 19.69 65.06 107.11
CA ILE A 270 20.90 64.62 106.39
C ILE A 270 21.55 63.43 107.11
N GLN A 271 21.71 63.50 108.43
CA GLN A 271 22.28 62.40 109.21
C GLN A 271 21.43 61.13 109.09
N GLU A 272 20.11 61.25 109.18
CA GLU A 272 19.18 60.12 109.04
C GLU A 272 19.21 59.52 107.62
N LEU A 273 19.28 60.37 106.59
CA LEU A 273 19.42 59.90 105.20
C LEU A 273 20.75 59.15 104.98
N ASP A 274 21.84 59.62 105.58
CA ASP A 274 23.15 58.98 105.46
C ASP A 274 23.19 57.62 106.17
N GLU A 275 22.53 57.50 107.32
CA GLU A 275 22.35 56.20 107.99
C GLU A 275 21.51 55.24 107.15
N LEU A 276 20.41 55.72 106.56
CA LEU A 276 19.56 54.91 105.70
C LEU A 276 20.29 54.48 104.42
N LYS A 277 21.10 55.35 103.81
CA LYS A 277 21.96 54.99 102.66
C LYS A 277 22.99 53.92 103.03
N ARG A 278 23.65 54.03 104.19
CA ARG A 278 24.58 52.99 104.66
C ARG A 278 23.87 51.65 104.84
N ARG A 279 22.68 51.67 105.45
CA ARG A 279 21.89 50.46 105.69
C ARG A 279 21.41 49.81 104.40
N ASN A 280 20.95 50.61 103.43
CA ASN A 280 20.53 50.10 102.12
C ASN A 280 21.73 49.50 101.35
N ASN A 281 22.90 50.15 101.39
CA ASN A 281 24.11 49.61 100.77
C ASN A 281 24.57 48.28 101.41
N MET A 282 24.41 48.12 102.73
CA MET A 282 24.67 46.83 103.39
C MET A 282 23.68 45.77 102.92
N LEU A 283 22.39 46.07 102.87
CA LEU A 283 21.36 45.14 102.39
C LEU A 283 21.57 44.74 100.92
N MET A 284 21.98 45.69 100.07
CA MET A 284 22.31 45.41 98.66
C MET A 284 23.60 44.60 98.49
N ALA A 285 24.54 44.68 99.45
CA ALA A 285 25.74 43.86 99.50
C ALA A 285 25.48 42.44 100.07
N GLU A 286 24.48 42.30 100.94
CA GLU A 286 24.04 41.03 101.53
C GLU A 286 23.06 40.24 100.62
N LEU A 287 22.52 40.86 99.58
CA LEU A 287 21.75 40.15 98.55
C LEU A 287 22.65 39.12 97.83
N PRO A 288 22.29 37.82 97.84
CA PRO A 288 23.13 36.77 97.24
C PRO A 288 23.34 37.03 95.75
N LYS A 289 24.58 36.81 95.27
CA LYS A 289 25.02 37.03 93.88
C LYS A 289 24.26 36.21 92.81
N THR A 290 23.23 35.45 93.18
CA THR A 290 22.45 34.59 92.29
C THR A 290 21.45 35.35 91.41
N TYR A 291 21.36 36.68 91.53
CA TYR A 291 20.57 37.54 90.63
C TYR A 291 21.39 38.73 90.14
N LYS A 292 22.57 38.48 89.60
CA LYS A 292 23.23 39.38 88.65
C LYS A 292 23.20 38.75 87.26
#